data_AF-A0A522I9H7-F1
#
_entry.id   AF-A0A522I9H7-F1
#
_cell.length_a   1.000
_cell.length_b   1.000
_cell.length_c   1.000
_cell.angle_alpha   90.00
_cell.angle_beta   90.00
_cell.angle_gamma   90.00
#
_symmetry.space_group_name_H-M   'P 1'
#
loop_
_entity.id
_entity.type
_entity.pdbx_description
1 polymer ?
#
loop_
_entity_poly.entity_id
_entity_poly.type
_entity_poly.pdbx_seq_one_letter_code
_entity_poly.pdbx_strand_id
1 'polypeptide(L)'
;EDNLLRANEQFARARRYVPIEPICLLDSLSLLRFLSRRGLPANIVFGVAPEPFAAHCWVQAGEMTLNETLTDANAYVPIRIV
;
A
#
# COMPACT_ATOMS: atom_id res chain seq x y z
N GLU A 1 -9.26 -13.24 -3.22
CA GLU A 1 -8.28 -12.56 -4.09
C GLU A 1 -8.94 -11.59 -5.06
N ASP A 2 -9.83 -12.05 -5.94
CA ASP A 2 -10.48 -11.22 -6.98
C ASP A 2 -11.14 -9.94 -6.46
N ASN A 3 -11.90 -10.03 -5.35
CA ASN A 3 -12.55 -8.85 -4.76
C ASN A 3 -11.54 -7.80 -4.28
N LEU A 4 -10.37 -8.24 -3.82
CA LEU A 4 -9.33 -7.37 -3.28
C LEU A 4 -8.57 -6.66 -4.41
N LEU A 5 -8.22 -7.38 -5.47
CA LEU A 5 -7.65 -6.79 -6.69
C LEU A 5 -8.61 -5.77 -7.33
N ARG A 6 -9.88 -6.14 -7.48
CA ARG A 6 -10.91 -5.23 -8.02
C ARG A 6 -11.07 -3.97 -7.17
N ALA A 7 -11.06 -4.10 -5.85
CA ALA A 7 -11.15 -2.96 -4.95
C ALA A 7 -9.90 -2.06 -5.07
N ASN A 8 -8.70 -2.66 -5.16
CA ASN A 8 -7.46 -1.92 -5.36
C ASN A 8 -7.47 -1.13 -6.68
N GLU A 9 -7.90 -1.74 -7.78
CA GLU A 9 -8.05 -1.06 -9.07
C GLU A 9 -9.05 0.09 -9.01
N GLN A 10 -10.18 -0.09 -8.32
CA GLN A 10 -11.16 0.98 -8.11
C GLN A 10 -10.54 2.16 -7.36
N PHE A 11 -9.77 1.88 -6.31
CA PHE A 11 -9.05 2.89 -5.55
C PHE A 11 -8.03 3.63 -6.44
N ALA A 12 -7.16 2.89 -7.15
CA ALA A 12 -6.16 3.46 -8.05
C ALA A 12 -6.79 4.35 -9.14
N ARG A 13 -7.92 3.91 -9.71
CA ARG A 13 -8.67 4.71 -10.70
C ARG A 13 -9.19 6.02 -10.10
N ALA A 14 -9.74 5.97 -8.89
CA ALA A 14 -10.26 7.15 -8.19
C ALA A 14 -9.15 8.11 -7.74
N ARG A 15 -8.00 7.57 -7.31
CA ARG A 15 -6.85 8.33 -6.82
C ARG A 15 -6.29 9.33 -7.84
N ARG A 16 -6.43 9.03 -9.14
CA ARG A 16 -6.04 9.92 -10.25
C ARG A 16 -6.75 11.28 -10.26
N TYR A 17 -7.89 11.39 -9.58
CA TYR A 17 -8.66 12.65 -9.49
C TYR A 17 -8.35 13.45 -8.22
N VAL A 18 -7.47 12.96 -7.34
CA VAL A 18 -7.06 13.67 -6.13
C VAL A 18 -5.87 14.58 -6.48
N PRO A 19 -6.00 15.92 -6.39
CA PRO A 19 -4.98 16.88 -6.83
C PRO A 19 -3.89 17.07 -5.78
N ILE A 20 -3.38 15.97 -5.23
CA ILE A 20 -2.27 15.91 -4.28
C ILE A 20 -1.29 14.88 -4.84
N GLU A 21 0.00 15.19 -4.79
CA GLU A 21 1.04 14.25 -5.20
C GLU A 21 0.95 12.93 -4.41
N PRO A 22 1.18 11.77 -5.04
CA PRO A 22 1.24 10.50 -4.32
C PRO A 22 2.29 10.51 -3.22
N ILE A 23 1.89 10.11 -2.02
CA ILE A 23 2.75 10.01 -0.85
C ILE A 23 2.46 8.65 -0.22
N CYS A 24 3.48 7.80 -0.11
CA CYS A 24 3.34 6.40 0.29
C CYS A 24 2.47 6.19 1.54
N LEU A 25 2.67 7.00 2.58
CA LEU A 25 1.91 6.91 3.82
C LEU A 25 0.45 7.33 3.66
N LEU A 26 0.19 8.46 3.00
CA LEU A 26 -1.18 8.95 2.82
C LEU A 26 -1.99 8.01 1.92
N ASP A 27 -1.36 7.48 0.87
CA ASP A 27 -1.98 6.54 -0.04
C ASP A 27 -2.22 5.18 0.63
N SER A 28 -1.26 4.68 1.42
CA SER A 28 -1.42 3.42 2.16
C SER A 28 -2.52 3.51 3.22
N LEU A 29 -2.58 4.62 3.98
CA LEU A 29 -3.66 4.86 4.96
C LEU A 29 -5.03 4.96 4.28
N SER A 30 -5.09 5.68 3.15
CA SER A 30 -6.32 5.86 2.39
C SER A 30 -6.82 4.54 1.79
N LEU A 31 -5.92 3.73 1.23
CA LEU A 31 -6.24 2.41 0.69
C LEU A 31 -6.66 1.45 1.81
N LEU A 32 -5.92 1.39 2.93
CA LEU A 32 -6.30 0.56 4.08
C LEU A 32 -7.70 0.93 4.58
N ARG A 33 -8.00 2.23 4.71
CA ARG A 33 -9.34 2.69 5.11
C ARG A 33 -10.41 2.33 4.09
N PHE A 34 -10.10 2.42 2.80
CA PHE A 34 -11.00 2.06 1.71
C PHE A 34 -11.33 0.56 1.70
N LEU A 35 -10.35 -0.31 1.95
CA LEU A 35 -10.51 -1.76 2.02
C LEU A 35 -11.23 -2.19 3.30
N SER A 36 -10.87 -1.61 4.45
CA SER A 36 -11.52 -1.85 5.74
C SER A 36 -13.03 -1.61 5.70
N ARG A 37 -13.48 -0.52 5.05
CA ARG A 37 -14.92 -0.21 4.87
C ARG A 37 -15.66 -1.23 3.99
N ARG A 38 -14.95 -2.10 3.29
CA ARG A 38 -15.48 -3.18 2.44
C ARG A 38 -15.30 -4.57 3.07
N GLY A 39 -14.83 -4.64 4.32
CA GLY A 39 -14.54 -5.90 4.99
C GLY A 39 -13.38 -6.68 4.36
N LEU A 40 -12.49 -5.99 3.64
CA LEU A 40 -11.31 -6.58 3.01
C LEU A 40 -10.10 -6.36 3.94
N PRO A 41 -9.62 -7.40 4.65
CA PRO A 41 -8.50 -7.26 5.57
C PRO A 41 -7.19 -7.04 4.80
N ALA A 42 -6.41 -6.07 5.26
CA ALA A 42 -5.07 -5.75 4.79
C ALA A 42 -4.31 -5.05 5.93
N ASN A 43 -2.99 -4.97 5.82
CA ASN A 43 -2.13 -4.29 6.79
C ASN A 43 -1.27 -3.26 6.07
N ILE A 44 -0.77 -2.27 6.80
CA ILE A 44 0.32 -1.42 6.31
C ILE A 44 1.64 -2.01 6.79
N VAL A 45 2.56 -2.23 5.85
CA VAL A 45 3.93 -2.63 6.14
C VAL A 45 4.82 -1.41 5.97
N PHE A 46 5.59 -1.11 7.00
CA PHE A 46 6.64 -0.11 6.97
C PHE A 46 7.99 -0.79 6.75
N GLY A 47 8.76 -0.31 5.79
CA GLY A 47 10.09 -0.80 5.48
C GLY A 47 11.11 0.32 5.37
N VAL A 48 12.38 -0.05 5.51
CA VAL A 48 13.53 0.85 5.35
C VAL A 48 14.56 0.26 4.41
N ALA A 49 15.12 1.09 3.53
CA ALA A 49 16.35 0.79 2.80
C ALA A 49 17.51 1.48 3.55
N PRO A 50 18.62 0.79 3.87
CA PRO A 50 19.67 1.35 4.70
C PRO A 50 20.61 2.31 3.95
N GLU A 51 20.87 2.12 2.64
CA GLU A 51 21.82 2.94 1.88
C GLU A 51 21.40 3.14 0.41
N PRO A 52 21.09 4.38 -0.03
CA PRO A 52 20.84 5.53 0.83
C PRO A 52 19.64 5.26 1.76
N PHE A 53 19.64 5.87 2.96
CA PHE A 53 18.53 5.68 3.88
C PHE A 53 17.22 6.17 3.26
N ALA A 54 16.23 5.28 3.16
CA ALA A 54 14.89 5.61 2.71
C ALA A 54 13.86 4.85 3.54
N ALA A 55 12.77 5.53 3.89
CA ALA A 55 11.62 4.92 4.54
C ALA A 55 10.45 4.87 3.57
N HIS A 56 9.77 3.73 3.55
CA HIS A 56 8.62 3.51 2.69
C HIS A 56 7.55 2.69 3.40
N CYS A 57 6.33 2.73 2.87
CA CYS A 57 5.27 1.84 3.34
C CYS A 57 4.30 1.50 2.21
N TRP A 58 3.71 0.31 2.33
CA TRP A 58 2.75 -0.24 1.38
C TRP A 58 1.65 -0.99 2.10
N VAL A 59 0.57 -1.28 1.39
CA VAL A 59 -0.54 -2.11 1.87
C VAL A 59 -0.35 -3.53 1.37
N GLN A 60 -0.47 -4.48 2.28
CA GLN A 60 -0.29 -5.91 2.02
C GLN A 60 -1.48 -6.72 2.54
N ALA A 61 -1.95 -7.68 1.75
CA ALA A 61 -2.97 -8.65 2.15
C ALA A 61 -2.41 -10.06 1.94
N GLY A 62 -2.07 -10.75 3.04
CA GLY A 62 -1.33 -12.01 2.96
C GLY A 62 0.01 -11.80 2.27
N GLU A 63 0.26 -12.50 1.17
CA GLU A 63 1.47 -12.38 0.34
C GLU A 63 1.36 -11.31 -0.75
N MET A 64 0.21 -10.65 -0.88
CA MET A 64 -0.06 -9.70 -1.97
C MET A 64 0.22 -8.26 -1.56
N THR A 65 1.07 -7.57 -2.33
CA THR A 65 1.30 -6.13 -2.21
C THR A 65 0.35 -5.37 -3.15
N LEU A 66 -0.31 -4.30 -2.67
CA LEU A 66 -1.46 -3.69 -3.36
C LEU A 66 -1.17 -2.34 -4.02
N ASN A 67 -0.49 -1.42 -3.34
CA ASN A 67 -0.17 -0.09 -3.88
C ASN A 67 1.31 0.05 -4.24
N GLU A 68 2.02 -1.06 -4.35
CA GLU A 68 3.43 -1.09 -4.66
C GLU A 68 3.76 -2.34 -5.49
N THR A 69 4.85 -2.31 -6.25
CA THR A 69 5.33 -3.52 -6.92
C THR A 69 6.11 -4.39 -5.94
N LEU A 70 6.14 -5.71 -6.18
CA LEU A 70 6.96 -6.61 -5.36
C LEU A 70 8.45 -6.26 -5.43
N THR A 71 8.92 -5.76 -6.58
CA THR A 71 10.31 -5.32 -6.76
C THR A 71 10.62 -4.12 -5.88
N ASP A 72 9.72 -3.14 -5.84
CA ASP A 72 9.89 -1.94 -5.04
C ASP A 72 9.77 -2.26 -3.54
N ALA A 73 8.82 -3.11 -3.13
CA ALA A 73 8.70 -3.55 -1.74
C ALA A 73 9.93 -4.33 -1.25
N ASN A 74 10.50 -5.20 -2.09
CA ASN A 74 11.70 -5.98 -1.75
C ASN A 74 12.98 -5.14 -1.62
N ALA A 75 12.98 -3.89 -2.10
CA ALA A 75 14.08 -2.96 -1.87
C ALA A 75 14.14 -2.47 -0.40
N TYR A 76 13.08 -2.69 0.38
CA TYR A 76 12.99 -2.26 1.77
C TYR A 76 12.94 -3.47 2.71
N VAL A 77 13.63 -3.37 3.85
CA VAL A 77 13.54 -4.33 4.94
C VAL A 77 12.32 -3.98 5.80
N PRO A 78 11.31 -4.85 5.93
CA PRO A 78 10.16 -4.60 6.79
C PRO A 78 10.56 -4.44 8.26
N ILE A 79 10.08 -3.39 8.92
CA ILE A 79 10.35 -3.09 10.33
C ILE A 79 9.09 -3.04 11.19
N ARG A 80 7.90 -2.83 10.58
CA ARG A 80 6.63 -2.79 11.31
C ARG A 80 5.46 -3.17 10.42
N ILE A 81 4.50 -3.90 10.98
CA ILE A 81 3.20 -4.17 10.38
C ILE A 81 2.12 -3.58 11.30
N VAL A 82 1.15 -2.86 10.74
CA VAL A 82 0.04 -2.22 11.45
C VAL A 82 -1.29 -2.57 10.80
#